data_AF-A0A963I7L3-F1
#
_entry.id   AF-A0A963I7L3-F1
#
_cell.length_a   1.000
_cell.length_b   1.000
_cell.length_c   1.000
_cell.angle_alpha   90.00
_cell.angle_beta   90.00
_cell.angle_gamma   90.00
#
_symmetry.space_group_name_H-M   'P 1'
#
loop_
_entity.id
_entity.type
_entity.pdbx_description
1 polymer ?
#
loop_
_entity_poly.entity_id
_entity_poly.type
_entity_poly.pdbx_seq_one_letter_code
_entity_poly.pdbx_strand_id
1 'polypeptide(L)'
;DAMQQVSGLARTARGPSMSASPGKVEIQGVTEIQGEKVFALRFIQGRNPDWVQRPFYAKYDPEATWLDHLEPAFGEERFFFEDEYAELREEKLAAAAQD
;
A
#
# COMPACT_ATOMS: atom_id res chain seq x y z
N ASP A 1 17.55 8.75 -21.05
CA ASP A 1 17.19 9.22 -22.41
C ASP A 1 15.84 8.78 -22.98
N ALA A 2 15.06 7.88 -22.34
CA ALA A 2 13.72 7.55 -22.84
C ALA A 2 12.56 8.43 -22.30
N MET A 3 12.81 9.27 -21.28
CA MET A 3 11.78 10.11 -20.63
C MET A 3 11.66 11.53 -21.20
N GLN A 4 12.52 11.92 -22.15
CA GLN A 4 12.53 13.28 -22.72
C GLN A 4 11.59 13.46 -23.91
N GLN A 5 10.94 12.41 -24.40
CA GLN A 5 10.19 12.37 -25.66
C GLN A 5 8.68 12.11 -25.48
N VAL A 6 8.06 12.51 -24.36
CA VAL A 6 6.60 12.40 -24.18
C VAL A 6 5.97 13.70 -23.69
N SER A 7 4.83 14.05 -24.30
CA SER A 7 4.04 15.25 -23.96
C SER A 7 3.55 15.20 -22.51
N GLY A 8 3.34 16.38 -21.90
CA GLY A 8 3.12 16.56 -20.45
C GLY A 8 1.96 15.77 -19.81
N LEU A 9 1.10 15.11 -20.60
CA LEU A 9 0.06 14.18 -20.13
C LEU A 9 0.61 12.81 -19.70
N ALA A 10 1.85 12.48 -20.05
CA ALA A 10 2.50 11.21 -19.71
C ALA A 10 3.35 11.26 -18.41
N ARG A 11 3.32 12.37 -17.66
CA ARG A 11 4.19 12.61 -16.48
C ARG A 11 3.56 12.30 -15.12
N THR A 12 2.51 11.48 -15.08
CA THR A 12 2.17 10.80 -13.82
C THR A 12 2.22 9.30 -14.06
N ALA A 13 3.43 8.79 -14.26
CA ALA A 13 3.67 7.40 -13.94
C ALA A 13 3.44 7.27 -12.43
N ARG A 14 2.21 6.91 -12.05
CA ARG A 14 1.96 6.38 -10.72
C ARG A 14 2.92 5.21 -10.54
N GLY A 15 3.61 5.15 -9.41
CA GLY A 15 4.62 4.14 -9.13
C GLY A 15 4.04 2.72 -9.29
N PRO A 16 4.87 1.67 -9.27
CA PRO A 16 4.39 0.29 -9.27
C PRO A 16 3.22 0.15 -8.27
N SER A 17 2.08 -0.35 -8.74
CA SER A 17 0.88 -0.45 -7.92
C SER A 17 0.28 -1.83 -8.00
N MET A 18 -0.33 -2.26 -6.91
CA MET A 18 -0.96 -3.57 -6.77
C MET A 18 -2.36 -3.41 -6.21
N SER A 19 -3.29 -4.23 -6.71
CA SER A 19 -4.61 -4.40 -6.11
C SER A 19 -4.52 -5.45 -5.03
N ALA A 20 -5.10 -5.17 -3.87
CA ALA A 20 -5.21 -6.10 -2.76
C ALA A 20 -6.61 -5.99 -2.12
N SER A 21 -6.93 -6.94 -1.25
CA SER A 21 -8.21 -6.98 -0.53
C SER A 21 -8.54 -5.70 0.28
N PRO A 22 -7.58 -5.06 1.01
CA PRO A 22 -7.80 -3.78 1.69
C PRO A 22 -7.86 -2.57 0.75
N GLY A 23 -7.39 -2.68 -0.50
CA GLY A 23 -7.37 -1.57 -1.45
C GLY A 23 -6.30 -1.68 -2.52
N LYS A 24 -6.15 -0.63 -3.31
CA LYS A 24 -5.06 -0.48 -4.28
C LYS A 24 -3.93 0.33 -3.66
N VAL A 25 -2.75 -0.27 -3.61
CA VAL A 25 -1.54 0.30 -3.00
C VAL A 25 -0.56 0.68 -4.10
N GLU A 26 0.08 1.84 -3.95
CA GLU A 26 1.18 2.31 -4.78
C GLU A 26 2.48 2.27 -3.97
N ILE A 27 3.54 1.72 -4.57
CA ILE A 27 4.92 1.85 -4.09
C ILE A 27 5.46 3.17 -4.64
N GLN A 28 5.75 4.11 -3.74
CA GLN A 28 6.33 5.40 -4.08
C GLN A 28 7.83 5.30 -4.36
N GLY A 29 8.50 4.28 -3.80
CA GLY A 29 9.90 3.99 -4.03
C GLY A 29 10.53 3.26 -2.86
N VAL A 30 11.86 3.18 -2.90
CA VAL A 30 12.70 2.66 -1.82
C VAL A 30 13.43 3.84 -1.21
N THR A 31 13.45 3.93 0.12
CA THR A 31 14.15 4.98 0.86
C THR A 31 14.86 4.41 2.07
N GLU A 32 15.70 5.20 2.71
CA GLU A 32 16.32 4.89 3.99
C GLU A 32 15.79 5.83 5.06
N ILE A 33 15.31 5.28 6.19
CA ILE A 33 14.81 6.04 7.33
C ILE A 33 15.48 5.46 8.57
N GLN A 34 16.18 6.29 9.35
CA GLN A 34 16.92 5.86 10.55
C GLN A 34 17.89 4.69 10.31
N GLY A 35 18.50 4.63 9.11
CA GLY A 35 19.43 3.56 8.71
C GLY A 35 18.74 2.26 8.25
N GLU A 36 17.41 2.21 8.24
CA GLU A 36 16.64 1.08 7.73
C GLU A 36 16.19 1.34 6.29
N LYS A 37 16.52 0.43 5.39
CA LYS A 37 16.04 0.45 4.01
C LYS A 37 14.59 -0.04 3.97
N VAL A 38 13.70 0.78 3.46
CA VAL A 38 12.24 0.54 3.49
C VAL A 38 11.60 0.80 2.12
N PHE A 39 10.48 0.14 1.87
CA PHE A 39 9.53 0.58 0.85
C PHE A 39 8.65 1.70 1.42
N ALA A 40 8.46 2.76 0.65
CA ALA A 40 7.46 3.80 0.94
C ALA A 40 6.20 3.51 0.13
N LEU A 41 5.05 3.39 0.79
CA LEU A 41 3.79 3.01 0.18
C LEU A 41 2.65 3.97 0.56
N ARG A 42 1.59 3.97 -0.24
CA ARG A 42 0.31 4.61 0.11
C ARG A 42 -0.85 3.89 -0.57
N PHE A 43 -2.04 3.97 0.04
CA PHE A 43 -3.26 3.62 -0.67
C PHE A 43 -3.59 4.71 -1.69
N ILE A 44 -3.85 4.29 -2.93
CA ILE A 44 -4.47 5.14 -3.96
C ILE A 44 -5.98 4.87 -4.10
N GLN A 45 -6.46 3.81 -3.45
CA GLN A 45 -7.86 3.47 -3.23
C GLN A 45 -7.91 2.54 -2.01
N GLY A 46 -8.75 2.79 -1.00
CA GLY A 46 -8.88 1.96 0.21
C GLY A 46 -10.33 1.52 0.45
N ARG A 47 -10.55 0.54 1.34
CA ARG A 47 -11.89 0.22 1.86
C ARG A 47 -12.42 1.34 2.76
N ASN A 48 -11.55 1.90 3.61
CA ASN A 48 -11.79 3.19 4.24
C ASN A 48 -11.12 4.32 3.41
N PRO A 49 -11.87 5.36 2.99
CA PRO A 49 -11.31 6.56 2.38
C PRO A 49 -10.20 7.26 3.19
N ASP A 50 -10.23 7.17 4.51
CA ASP A 50 -9.24 7.81 5.40
C ASP A 50 -7.85 7.17 5.33
N TRP A 51 -7.73 5.97 4.74
CA TRP A 51 -6.44 5.34 4.47
C TRP A 51 -5.73 5.92 3.25
N VAL A 52 -6.49 6.56 2.35
CA VAL A 52 -6.00 7.00 1.04
C VAL A 52 -4.99 8.14 1.20
N GLN A 53 -3.89 8.05 0.47
CA GLN A 53 -2.74 8.97 0.52
C GLN A 53 -2.00 9.06 1.86
N ARG A 54 -2.39 8.28 2.88
CA ARG A 54 -1.60 8.13 4.10
C ARG A 54 -0.34 7.30 3.81
N PRO A 55 0.87 7.85 4.00
CA PRO A 55 2.10 7.07 3.82
C PRO A 55 2.22 6.01 4.90
N PHE A 56 2.73 4.85 4.50
CA PHE A 56 3.17 3.79 5.40
C PHE A 56 4.41 3.11 4.85
N TYR A 57 5.12 2.39 5.71
CA TYR A 57 6.44 1.86 5.39
C TYR A 57 6.50 0.36 5.68
N ALA A 58 7.06 -0.36 4.74
CA ALA A 58 7.36 -1.78 4.89
C ALA A 58 8.86 -2.01 4.85
N LYS A 59 9.35 -3.04 5.53
CA LYS A 59 10.74 -3.48 5.39
C LYS A 59 11.04 -3.74 3.92
N TYR A 60 12.25 -3.38 3.49
CA TYR A 60 12.67 -3.70 2.13
C TYR A 60 12.92 -5.21 2.01
N ASP A 61 12.11 -5.87 1.18
CA ASP A 61 12.28 -7.27 0.77
C ASP A 61 12.25 -7.36 -0.76
N PRO A 62 13.37 -7.72 -1.43
CA PRO A 62 13.41 -7.86 -2.89
C PRO A 62 12.63 -9.07 -3.42
N GLU A 63 12.27 -10.03 -2.57
CA GLU A 63 11.48 -11.22 -2.95
C GLU A 63 9.98 -11.04 -2.71
N ALA A 64 9.58 -10.01 -1.95
CA ALA A 64 8.18 -9.67 -1.73
C ALA A 64 7.49 -9.25 -3.04
N THR A 65 6.46 -10.01 -3.42
CA THR A 65 5.69 -9.81 -4.66
C THR A 65 4.33 -9.19 -4.39
N TRP A 66 3.73 -9.49 -3.23
CA TRP A 66 2.36 -9.11 -2.88
C TRP A 66 2.31 -8.34 -1.56
N LEU A 67 1.20 -7.62 -1.32
CA LEU A 67 1.03 -6.76 -0.13
C LEU A 67 1.12 -7.56 1.17
N ASP A 68 0.60 -8.78 1.18
CA ASP A 68 0.59 -9.72 2.32
C ASP A 68 1.94 -10.39 2.56
N HIS A 69 2.92 -10.22 1.67
CA HIS A 69 4.30 -10.61 1.91
C HIS A 69 5.10 -9.50 2.60
N LEU A 70 4.57 -8.27 2.66
CA LEU A 70 5.27 -7.14 3.25
C LEU A 70 5.11 -7.15 4.77
N GLU A 71 6.21 -6.85 5.47
CA GLU A 71 6.21 -6.64 6.91
C GLU A 71 6.31 -5.14 7.23
N PRO A 72 5.63 -4.64 8.29
CA PRO A 72 5.80 -3.27 8.76
C PRO A 72 7.26 -2.94 9.10
N ALA A 73 7.70 -1.74 8.70
CA ALA A 73 9.02 -1.23 9.08
C ALA A 73 9.07 -0.80 10.56
N PHE A 74 10.27 -0.45 11.05
CA PHE A 74 10.47 0.18 12.36
C PHE A 74 10.05 -0.65 13.58
N GLY A 75 9.96 -1.98 13.42
CA GLY A 75 9.59 -2.89 14.51
C GLY A 75 8.11 -2.87 14.87
N GLU A 76 7.26 -2.28 14.03
CA GLU A 76 5.81 -2.34 14.20
C GLU A 76 5.28 -3.76 13.97
N GLU A 77 4.25 -4.15 14.73
CA GLU A 77 3.67 -5.50 14.61
C GLU A 77 2.67 -5.60 13.45
N ARG A 78 2.04 -4.49 13.05
CA ARG A 78 0.97 -4.42 12.04
C ARG A 78 1.01 -3.12 11.25
N PHE A 79 0.50 -3.13 10.03
CA PHE A 79 0.21 -1.88 9.33
C PHE A 79 -0.99 -1.15 9.93
N PHE A 80 -1.01 0.18 9.78
CA PHE A 80 -2.05 1.05 10.37
C PHE A 80 -3.50 0.70 9.98
N PHE A 81 -3.71 -0.08 8.91
CA PHE A 81 -5.02 -0.40 8.35
C PHE A 81 -5.50 -1.81 8.72
N GLU A 82 -4.66 -2.67 9.30
CA GLU A 82 -4.97 -4.11 9.44
C GLU A 82 -6.17 -4.39 10.35
N ASP A 83 -6.20 -3.76 11.53
CA ASP A 83 -7.24 -3.99 12.54
C ASP A 83 -8.60 -3.52 12.01
N GLU A 84 -8.66 -2.29 11.52
CA GLU A 84 -9.87 -1.73 10.94
C GLU A 84 -10.31 -2.49 9.68
N TYR A 85 -9.36 -2.99 8.88
CA TYR A 85 -9.69 -3.83 7.73
C TYR A 85 -10.30 -5.18 8.14
N ALA A 86 -9.82 -5.79 9.22
CA ALA A 86 -10.39 -7.01 9.77
C ALA A 86 -11.84 -6.78 10.21
N GLU A 87 -12.11 -5.69 10.94
CA GLU A 87 -13.46 -5.29 11.38
C GLU A 87 -14.40 -5.10 10.17
N LEU A 88 -14.01 -4.29 9.18
CA LEU A 88 -14.80 -4.05 7.96
C LEU A 88 -15.11 -5.34 7.19
N ARG A 89 -14.18 -6.30 7.21
CA ARG A 89 -14.36 -7.60 6.55
C ARG A 89 -15.37 -8.46 7.31
N GLU A 90 -15.31 -8.48 8.63
CA GLU A 90 -16.24 -9.22 9.48
C GLU A 90 -17.67 -8.67 9.36
N GLU A 91 -17.84 -7.36 9.42
CA GLU A 91 -19.13 -6.70 9.22
C GLU A 91 -19.76 -7.07 7.87
N LYS A 92 -18.95 -7.04 6.82
CA LYS A 92 -19.40 -7.37 5.47
C LYS A 92 -19.79 -8.84 5.32
N LEU A 93 -19.06 -9.74 5.97
CA LEU A 93 -19.40 -11.17 6.00
C LEU A 93 -20.70 -11.42 6.78
N ALA A 94 -20.88 -10.74 7.92
CA ALA A 94 -22.09 -10.82 8.71
C ALA A 94 -23.31 -10.31 7.95
N ALA A 95 -23.18 -9.19 7.23
CA ALA A 95 -24.25 -8.66 6.38
C ALA A 95 -24.62 -9.64 5.25
N ALA A 96 -23.63 -10.21 4.57
CA ALA A 96 -23.88 -11.16 3.47
C ALA A 96 -24.49 -12.50 3.91
N ALA A 97 -24.35 -12.87 5.19
CA ALA A 97 -24.96 -14.06 5.76
C ALA A 97 -26.42 -13.84 6.23
N GLN A 98 -26.89 -12.59 6.22
CA GLN A 98 -28.25 -12.20 6.59
C GLN A 98 -29.19 -12.05 5.38
N ASP A 99 -28.65 -12.07 4.17
CA ASP A 99 -29.36 -12.07 2.88
C ASP A 99 -29.60 -13.50 2.36
#